data_AF-A0AA38HZR0-F1
#
_entry.id   AF-A0AA38HZR0-F1
#
_cell.length_a   1.000
_cell.length_b   1.000
_cell.length_c   1.000
_cell.angle_alpha   90.00
_cell.angle_beta   90.00
_cell.angle_gamma   90.00
#
_symmetry.space_group_name_H-M   'P 1'
#
loop_
_entity.id
_entity.type
_entity.pdbx_description
1 polymer ?
#
loop_
_entity_poly.entity_id
_entity_poly.type
_entity_poly.pdbx_seq_one_letter_code
_entity_poly.pdbx_strand_id
1 'polypeptide(L)'
;MVRLDSVLLTVLIVCSSGKQLRAPIVRFKALPPTSLYSQPLQFVPWIVSDQCLSCLCYTMSLCDISNNNCGDDDDGCGRFKITKDYWVDSGKHTIRNWLPQSDDSYVSCVSDFDCTIQSVQSYMVKFQQDCNGDGKIDCDDFVALHLFGPAGCRSNALTGVYRERYQSCIKQDLKLIET
;
A
#
# COMPACT_ATOMS: atom_id res chain seq x y z
N MET A 1 10.38 36.49 -30.42
CA MET A 1 8.96 36.91 -30.53
C MET A 1 8.24 35.79 -31.26
N VAL A 2 7.57 34.88 -30.55
CA VAL A 2 6.78 33.80 -31.16
C VAL A 2 5.53 33.59 -30.32
N ARG A 3 4.37 33.81 -30.97
CA ARG A 3 3.02 33.54 -30.48
C ARG A 3 2.79 32.03 -30.39
N LEU A 4 2.13 31.56 -29.33
CA LEU A 4 1.48 30.25 -29.33
C LEU A 4 -0.03 30.45 -29.47
N ASP A 5 -0.54 30.20 -30.68
CA ASP A 5 -1.97 30.06 -30.94
C ASP A 5 -2.42 28.63 -30.57
N SER A 6 -3.57 28.54 -29.90
CA SER A 6 -4.15 27.34 -29.34
C SER A 6 -4.64 26.36 -30.42
N VAL A 7 -4.15 25.12 -30.39
CA VAL A 7 -4.70 24.02 -31.21
C VAL A 7 -5.85 23.36 -30.45
N LEU A 8 -7.07 23.58 -30.96
CA LEU A 8 -8.31 22.94 -30.51
C LEU A 8 -8.37 21.52 -31.09
N LEU A 9 -8.14 20.50 -30.26
CA LEU A 9 -8.30 19.10 -30.66
C LEU A 9 -9.78 18.72 -30.57
N THR A 10 -10.51 18.83 -31.68
CA THR A 10 -11.88 18.31 -31.79
C THR A 10 -11.85 16.78 -31.97
N VAL A 11 -12.25 16.05 -30.93
CA VAL A 11 -12.52 14.61 -31.00
C VAL A 11 -13.85 14.41 -31.73
N LEU A 12 -13.81 13.88 -32.95
CA LEU A 12 -14.99 13.49 -33.72
C LEU A 12 -15.50 12.13 -33.20
N ILE A 13 -16.54 12.14 -32.37
CA ILE A 13 -17.33 10.93 -32.06
C ILE A 13 -18.38 10.79 -33.17
N VAL A 14 -18.20 9.80 -34.05
CA VAL A 14 -19.19 9.43 -35.07
C VAL A 14 -20.23 8.51 -34.43
N CYS A 15 -21.45 9.01 -34.18
CA CYS A 15 -22.59 8.17 -33.80
C CYS A 15 -23.40 7.79 -35.05
N SER A 16 -23.41 6.51 -35.39
CA SER A 16 -24.27 5.92 -36.43
C SER A 16 -25.69 5.73 -35.90
N SER A 17 -26.55 6.71 -36.12
CA SER A 17 -28.02 6.62 -36.33
C SER A 17 -28.68 7.97 -36.02
N GLY A 18 -29.19 8.61 -37.06
CA GLY A 18 -29.67 9.99 -37.06
C GLY A 18 -30.98 10.25 -36.32
N LYS A 19 -30.96 10.20 -34.98
CA LYS A 19 -32.01 10.79 -34.15
C LYS A 19 -31.39 11.76 -33.14
N GLN A 20 -31.50 13.06 -33.42
CA GLN A 20 -31.16 14.11 -32.45
C GLN A 20 -32.20 14.10 -31.32
N LEU A 21 -31.82 13.56 -30.17
CA LEU A 21 -32.48 13.86 -28.91
C LEU A 21 -31.79 15.07 -28.30
N ARG A 22 -32.47 16.22 -28.28
CA ARG A 22 -32.00 17.42 -27.56
C ARG A 22 -32.08 17.15 -26.07
N ALA A 23 -30.94 16.86 -25.44
CA ALA A 23 -30.81 16.95 -24.00
C ALA A 23 -30.84 18.42 -23.56
N PRO A 24 -31.48 18.78 -22.44
CA PRO A 24 -31.38 20.12 -21.88
C PRO A 24 -29.93 20.41 -21.51
N ILE A 25 -29.45 21.61 -21.86
CA ILE A 25 -28.13 22.10 -21.45
C ILE A 25 -28.21 22.40 -19.95
N VAL A 26 -27.85 21.42 -19.12
CA VAL A 26 -27.63 21.66 -17.69
C VAL A 26 -26.31 22.41 -17.55
N ARG A 27 -26.37 23.71 -17.25
CA ARG A 27 -25.18 24.49 -16.91
C ARG A 27 -24.71 24.09 -15.52
N PHE A 28 -23.73 23.18 -15.45
CA PHE A 28 -22.95 23.01 -14.24
C PHE A 28 -22.14 24.28 -14.00
N LYS A 29 -22.44 25.01 -12.92
CA LYS A 29 -21.54 26.07 -12.44
C LYS A 29 -20.21 25.39 -12.11
N ALA A 30 -19.13 25.82 -12.76
CA ALA A 30 -17.79 25.43 -12.35
C ALA A 30 -17.63 25.82 -10.87
N LEU A 31 -17.43 24.82 -10.01
CA LEU A 31 -17.03 25.06 -8.64
C LEU A 31 -15.64 25.73 -8.68
N PRO A 32 -15.39 26.72 -7.81
CA PRO A 32 -14.07 27.33 -7.73
C PRO A 32 -13.03 26.25 -7.40
N PRO A 33 -11.80 26.33 -7.93
CA PRO A 33 -10.74 25.43 -7.54
C PRO A 33 -10.41 25.73 -6.08
N THR A 34 -10.97 24.94 -5.16
CA THR A 34 -10.44 24.84 -3.81
C THR A 34 -9.09 24.14 -3.93
N SER A 35 -8.06 24.93 -4.17
CA SER A 35 -6.69 24.56 -3.86
C SER A 35 -6.65 24.18 -2.39
N LEU A 36 -6.24 22.95 -2.10
CA LEU A 36 -5.04 22.66 -1.31
C LEU A 36 -4.75 21.16 -1.44
N TYR A 37 -3.60 20.86 -2.05
CA TYR A 37 -2.91 19.57 -2.07
C TYR A 37 -3.40 18.50 -3.07
N SER A 38 -2.98 18.64 -4.33
CA SER A 38 -2.76 17.47 -5.18
C SER A 38 -1.51 16.74 -4.67
N GLN A 39 -1.66 15.76 -3.77
CA GLN A 39 -0.57 14.78 -3.61
C GLN A 39 -0.33 14.18 -4.99
N PRO A 40 0.91 14.19 -5.52
CA PRO A 40 1.20 13.40 -6.69
C PRO A 40 0.78 11.97 -6.36
N LEU A 41 0.06 11.33 -7.28
CA LEU A 41 -0.20 9.89 -7.19
C LEU A 41 1.17 9.22 -7.05
N GLN A 42 1.56 8.88 -5.82
CA GLN A 42 2.80 8.18 -5.58
C GLN A 42 2.59 6.77 -6.12
N PHE A 43 3.16 6.50 -7.28
CA PHE A 43 3.22 5.15 -7.82
C PHE A 43 4.20 4.37 -6.96
N VAL A 44 3.69 3.60 -6.00
CA VAL A 44 4.47 2.65 -5.21
C VAL A 44 4.60 1.37 -6.04
N PRO A 45 5.82 0.93 -6.42
CA PRO A 45 6.00 -0.34 -7.09
C PRO A 45 5.43 -1.48 -6.25
N TRP A 46 4.60 -2.32 -6.87
CA TRP A 46 4.01 -3.48 -6.21
C TRP A 46 4.93 -4.68 -6.37
N ILE A 47 5.74 -4.96 -5.34
CA ILE A 47 6.73 -6.05 -5.35
C ILE A 47 6.33 -7.20 -4.42
N VAL A 48 5.55 -6.91 -3.39
CA VAL A 48 4.98 -7.92 -2.48
C VAL A 48 3.67 -8.40 -3.10
N SER A 49 3.57 -9.68 -3.42
CA SER A 49 2.34 -10.24 -4.00
C SER A 49 1.17 -10.18 -3.01
N ASP A 50 -0.06 -10.20 -3.51
CA ASP A 50 -1.27 -10.20 -2.67
C ASP A 50 -1.33 -11.41 -1.72
N GLN A 51 -0.81 -12.54 -2.20
CA GLN A 51 -0.62 -13.75 -1.42
C GLN A 51 0.34 -13.49 -0.24
N CYS A 52 1.50 -12.91 -0.53
CA CYS A 52 2.48 -12.61 0.49
C CYS A 52 1.95 -11.59 1.50
N LEU A 53 1.25 -10.56 1.04
CA LEU A 53 0.59 -9.58 1.92
C LEU A 53 -0.44 -10.24 2.85
N SER A 54 -1.22 -11.19 2.33
CA SER A 54 -2.21 -11.94 3.11
C SER A 54 -1.54 -12.80 4.19
N CYS A 55 -0.49 -13.54 3.82
CA CYS A 55 0.26 -14.34 4.78
C CYS A 55 1.04 -13.51 5.80
N LEU A 56 1.55 -12.35 5.40
CA LEU A 56 2.20 -11.41 6.29
C LEU A 56 1.20 -10.86 7.32
N CYS A 57 0.01 -10.43 6.90
CA CYS A 57 -1.08 -10.01 7.80
C CYS A 57 -1.47 -11.12 8.80
N TYR A 58 -1.66 -12.35 8.30
CA TYR A 58 -1.99 -13.51 9.12
C TYR A 58 -0.89 -13.84 10.13
N THR A 59 0.37 -13.75 9.71
CA THR A 59 1.53 -13.98 10.58
C THR A 59 1.56 -13.00 11.75
N MET A 60 1.38 -11.70 11.47
CA MET A 60 1.50 -10.65 12.48
C MET A 60 0.35 -10.64 13.49
N SER A 61 -0.90 -10.70 13.04
CA SER A 61 -2.05 -10.50 13.93
C SER A 61 -3.21 -11.48 13.71
N LEU A 62 -3.02 -12.57 12.96
CA LEU A 62 -4.12 -13.35 12.37
C LEU A 62 -5.02 -12.49 11.47
N CYS A 63 -4.45 -11.41 10.93
CA CYS A 63 -5.16 -10.38 10.19
C CYS A 63 -6.38 -9.80 10.95
N ASP A 64 -6.29 -9.73 12.28
CA ASP A 64 -7.36 -9.24 13.14
C ASP A 64 -7.66 -7.76 12.86
N ILE A 65 -8.87 -7.50 12.36
CA ILE A 65 -9.39 -6.15 12.07
C ILE A 65 -10.05 -5.50 13.29
N SER A 66 -10.34 -6.27 14.35
CA SER A 66 -11.01 -5.79 15.56
C SER A 66 -10.07 -5.08 16.52
N ASN A 67 -8.76 -5.31 16.36
CA ASN A 67 -7.71 -4.81 17.24
C ASN A 67 -6.75 -3.89 16.46
N ASN A 68 -7.27 -2.80 15.89
CA ASN A 68 -6.48 -1.69 15.34
C ASN A 68 -5.77 -0.87 16.45
N ASN A 69 -5.61 -1.42 17.66
CA ASN A 69 -4.99 -0.72 18.76
C ASN A 69 -3.50 -0.56 18.49
N CYS A 70 -3.07 0.70 18.46
CA CYS A 70 -1.73 1.07 18.87
C CYS A 70 -1.64 0.83 20.37
N GLY A 71 -1.08 -0.32 20.77
CA GLY A 71 -0.69 -0.54 22.17
C GLY A 71 0.45 0.39 22.58
N ASP A 72 0.99 0.18 23.78
CA ASP A 72 2.22 0.87 24.20
C ASP A 72 3.32 0.66 23.15
N ASP A 73 4.11 1.71 22.90
CA ASP A 73 4.71 2.10 21.61
C ASP A 73 5.65 1.10 20.88
N ASP A 74 5.89 -0.11 21.43
CA ASP A 74 6.91 -1.05 20.93
C ASP A 74 6.35 -2.19 20.04
N ASP A 75 5.08 -2.58 20.16
CA ASP A 75 4.51 -3.75 19.46
C ASP A 75 3.95 -3.44 18.04
N GLY A 76 3.97 -2.18 17.64
CA GLY A 76 3.41 -1.71 16.37
C GLY A 76 1.87 -1.72 16.32
N CYS A 77 1.33 -1.06 15.31
CA CYS A 77 -0.10 -0.78 15.16
C CYS A 77 -0.76 -1.54 14.02
N GLY A 78 -2.08 -1.73 14.15
CA GLY A 78 -2.93 -2.31 13.12
C GLY A 78 -2.65 -3.79 12.86
N ARG A 79 -3.35 -4.34 11.86
CA ARG A 79 -3.25 -5.77 11.50
C ARG A 79 -1.89 -6.20 10.96
N PHE A 80 -1.07 -5.25 10.53
CA PHE A 80 0.30 -5.50 10.08
C PHE A 80 1.35 -5.26 11.17
N LYS A 81 0.96 -4.79 12.38
CA LYS A 81 1.90 -4.46 13.46
C LYS A 81 3.05 -3.56 12.99
N ILE A 82 2.71 -2.55 12.18
CA ILE A 82 3.67 -1.57 11.66
C ILE A 82 4.04 -0.62 12.79
N THR A 83 5.32 -0.44 13.08
CA THR A 83 5.79 0.56 14.05
C THR A 83 5.84 1.96 13.44
N LYS A 84 5.96 3.00 14.28
CA LYS A 84 6.09 4.39 13.80
C LYS A 84 7.33 4.56 12.93
N ASP A 85 8.47 3.99 13.32
CA ASP A 85 9.70 4.06 12.54
C ASP A 85 9.59 3.32 11.21
N TYR A 86 8.94 2.16 11.19
CA TYR A 86 8.63 1.45 9.94
C TYR A 86 7.83 2.36 8.99
N TRP A 87 6.76 3.00 9.49
CA TRP A 87 5.95 3.92 8.70
C TRP A 87 6.73 5.15 8.21
N VAL A 88 7.60 5.72 9.06
CA VAL A 88 8.50 6.81 8.68
C VAL A 88 9.42 6.38 7.55
N ASP A 89 10.04 5.21 7.69
CA ASP A 89 10.94 4.66 6.70
C ASP A 89 10.25 4.32 5.37
N SER A 90 8.96 3.99 5.43
CA SER A 90 8.10 3.72 4.27
C SER A 90 7.71 4.98 3.48
N GLY A 91 8.11 6.17 3.93
CA GLY A 91 7.80 7.43 3.27
C GLY A 91 6.59 8.17 3.85
N LYS A 92 6.11 7.77 5.03
CA LYS A 92 5.02 8.44 5.76
C LYS A 92 3.73 8.53 4.96
N HIS A 93 3.27 7.40 4.43
CA HIS A 93 1.99 7.34 3.71
C HIS A 93 0.86 7.89 4.58
N THR A 94 -0.08 8.60 3.96
CA THR A 94 -1.17 9.26 4.66
C THR A 94 -2.47 8.97 3.94
N ILE A 95 -3.56 8.89 4.70
CA ILE A 95 -4.90 9.01 4.11
C ILE A 95 -5.20 10.49 3.83
N ARG A 96 -6.00 10.75 2.78
CA ARG A 96 -6.45 12.07 2.28
C ARG A 96 -6.43 13.23 3.31
N ASN A 97 -6.00 14.43 2.90
CA ASN A 97 -6.02 15.68 3.68
C ASN A 97 -5.19 15.70 4.98
N TRP A 98 -4.61 14.58 5.40
CA TRP A 98 -3.69 14.55 6.53
C TRP A 98 -2.27 14.94 6.10
N LEU A 99 -1.61 15.74 6.94
CA LEU A 99 -0.23 16.15 6.72
C LEU A 99 0.72 15.08 7.29
N PRO A 100 1.76 14.62 6.56
CA PRO A 100 2.69 13.55 7.00
C PRO A 100 3.44 13.82 8.32
N GLN A 101 3.26 14.98 8.94
CA GLN A 101 3.96 15.42 10.14
C GLN A 101 3.12 15.23 11.42
N SER A 102 1.86 14.83 11.36
CA SER A 102 1.07 14.56 12.57
C SER A 102 1.20 13.11 13.04
N ASP A 103 1.25 12.90 14.36
CA ASP A 103 1.21 11.56 14.96
C ASP A 103 -0.10 10.82 14.59
N ASP A 104 -1.19 11.57 14.44
CA ASP A 104 -2.47 11.05 13.96
C ASP A 104 -2.37 10.45 12.55
N SER A 105 -1.43 10.90 11.71
CA SER A 105 -1.26 10.39 10.35
C SER A 105 -0.79 8.94 10.35
N TYR A 106 0.10 8.58 11.28
CA TYR A 106 0.57 7.21 11.44
C TYR A 106 -0.59 6.30 11.85
N VAL A 107 -1.30 6.63 12.94
CA VAL A 107 -2.44 5.84 13.46
C VAL A 107 -3.55 5.71 12.42
N SER A 108 -3.84 6.81 11.71
CA SER A 108 -4.84 6.81 10.64
C SER A 108 -4.42 5.91 9.46
N CYS A 109 -3.15 5.94 9.07
CA CYS A 109 -2.65 5.14 7.96
C CYS A 109 -2.66 3.64 8.27
N VAL A 110 -2.14 3.23 9.43
CA VAL A 110 -2.09 1.81 9.86
C VAL A 110 -3.47 1.21 10.14
N SER A 111 -4.49 2.07 10.30
CA SER A 111 -5.90 1.67 10.42
C SER A 111 -6.60 1.52 9.06
N ASP A 112 -6.10 2.19 8.02
CA ASP A 112 -6.64 2.16 6.66
C ASP A 112 -6.00 1.05 5.83
N PHE A 113 -6.81 0.29 5.09
CA PHE A 113 -6.29 -0.86 4.36
C PHE A 113 -5.27 -0.46 3.31
N ASP A 114 -5.62 0.49 2.45
CA ASP A 114 -4.81 0.89 1.30
C ASP A 114 -3.52 1.58 1.74
N CYS A 115 -3.60 2.49 2.71
CA CYS A 115 -2.43 3.22 3.24
C CYS A 115 -1.44 2.27 3.92
N THR A 116 -1.94 1.28 4.66
CA THR A 116 -1.11 0.24 5.28
C THR A 116 -0.36 -0.56 4.22
N ILE A 117 -1.05 -1.00 3.16
CA ILE A 117 -0.39 -1.78 2.10
C ILE A 117 0.64 -0.94 1.35
N GLN A 118 0.37 0.33 1.06
CA GLN A 118 1.36 1.24 0.47
C GLN A 118 2.60 1.39 1.33
N SER A 119 2.43 1.41 2.66
CA SER A 119 3.54 1.42 3.61
C SER A 119 4.37 0.14 3.53
N VAL A 120 3.73 -1.03 3.58
CA VAL A 120 4.43 -2.32 3.43
C VAL A 120 5.19 -2.39 2.11
N GLN A 121 4.53 -2.07 0.99
CA GLN A 121 5.17 -2.08 -0.33
C GLN A 121 6.38 -1.15 -0.38
N SER A 122 6.26 0.08 0.14
CA SER A 122 7.35 1.06 0.12
C SER A 122 8.51 0.63 1.02
N TYR A 123 8.23 0.03 2.17
CA TYR A 123 9.25 -0.53 3.06
C TYR A 123 10.03 -1.64 2.37
N MET A 124 9.33 -2.58 1.73
CA MET A 124 9.98 -3.66 0.99
C MET A 124 10.78 -3.12 -0.19
N VAL A 125 10.26 -2.16 -0.96
CA VAL A 125 11.02 -1.53 -2.06
C VAL A 125 12.30 -0.88 -1.54
N LYS A 126 12.26 -0.24 -0.37
CA LYS A 126 13.41 0.45 0.23
C LYS A 126 14.48 -0.53 0.75
N PHE A 127 14.06 -1.64 1.35
CA PHE A 127 14.94 -2.49 2.15
C PHE A 127 15.08 -3.93 1.64
N GLN A 128 14.43 -4.28 0.53
CA GLN A 128 14.48 -5.63 -0.03
C GLN A 128 15.92 -6.14 -0.14
N GLN A 129 16.16 -7.32 0.43
CA GLN A 129 17.43 -8.00 0.40
C GLN A 129 17.18 -9.49 0.65
N ASP A 130 18.07 -10.32 0.13
CA ASP A 130 18.10 -11.74 0.43
C ASP A 130 18.48 -11.90 1.91
N CYS A 131 17.48 -12.24 2.73
CA CYS A 131 17.55 -12.39 4.17
C CYS A 131 17.92 -13.83 4.54
N ASN A 132 17.46 -14.83 3.78
CA ASN A 132 17.66 -16.24 4.07
C ASN A 132 18.92 -16.85 3.39
N GLY A 133 19.55 -16.13 2.46
CA GLY A 133 20.77 -16.50 1.74
C GLY A 133 20.57 -17.47 0.58
N ASP A 134 19.35 -17.61 0.04
CA ASP A 134 19.03 -18.57 -1.02
C ASP A 134 19.22 -18.03 -2.45
N GLY A 135 19.61 -16.75 -2.58
CA GLY A 135 19.83 -16.08 -3.86
C GLY A 135 18.57 -15.50 -4.51
N LYS A 136 17.43 -15.51 -3.82
CA LYS A 136 16.18 -14.87 -4.25
C LYS A 136 15.80 -13.76 -3.27
N ILE A 137 14.88 -12.92 -3.73
CA ILE A 137 14.18 -11.94 -2.89
C ILE A 137 12.71 -12.23 -3.10
N ASP A 138 12.10 -12.91 -2.13
CA ASP A 138 10.70 -13.31 -2.21
C ASP A 138 9.97 -13.16 -0.86
N CYS A 139 8.85 -13.88 -0.70
CA CYS A 139 8.02 -13.74 0.48
C CYS A 139 8.70 -14.22 1.77
N ASP A 140 9.64 -15.18 1.68
CA ASP A 140 10.42 -15.63 2.84
C ASP A 140 11.29 -14.48 3.37
N ASP A 141 11.83 -13.66 2.47
CA ASP A 141 12.61 -12.47 2.83
C ASP A 141 11.72 -11.34 3.34
N PHE A 142 10.59 -11.08 2.68
CA PHE A 142 9.69 -10.00 3.07
C PHE A 142 9.09 -10.22 4.47
N VAL A 143 8.77 -11.46 4.86
CA VAL A 143 8.30 -11.73 6.22
C VAL A 143 9.43 -11.53 7.25
N ALA A 144 10.66 -11.97 6.95
CA ALA A 144 11.81 -11.76 7.84
C ALA A 144 12.15 -10.26 7.97
N LEU A 145 12.10 -9.53 6.87
CA LEU A 145 12.33 -8.09 6.82
C LEU A 145 11.27 -7.31 7.60
N HIS A 146 10.01 -7.75 7.56
CA HIS A 146 8.93 -7.14 8.33
C HIS A 146 9.09 -7.32 9.83
N LEU A 147 9.48 -8.52 10.28
CA LEU A 147 9.63 -8.82 11.72
C LEU A 147 10.92 -8.25 12.31
N PHE A 148 12.02 -8.27 11.57
CA PHE A 148 13.36 -8.02 12.13
C PHE A 148 14.03 -6.77 11.56
N GLY A 149 13.42 -6.11 10.58
CA GLY A 149 13.99 -4.95 9.90
C GLY A 149 15.24 -5.27 9.07
N PRO A 150 15.78 -4.27 8.36
CA PRO A 150 16.91 -4.45 7.44
C PRO A 150 18.20 -4.91 8.13
N ALA A 151 18.44 -4.45 9.36
CA ALA A 151 19.62 -4.85 10.12
C ALA A 151 19.48 -6.26 10.72
N GLY A 152 18.25 -6.70 11.01
CA GLY A 152 18.00 -7.94 11.74
C GLY A 152 17.67 -9.15 10.88
N CYS A 153 17.17 -8.99 9.65
CA CYS A 153 16.57 -10.11 8.91
C CYS A 153 17.56 -11.24 8.57
N ARG A 154 18.86 -10.94 8.41
CA ARG A 154 19.91 -11.94 8.16
C ARG A 154 20.43 -12.62 9.42
N SER A 155 20.24 -12.00 10.57
CA SER A 155 20.76 -12.48 11.86
C SER A 155 19.70 -13.19 12.71
N ASN A 156 18.44 -13.13 12.29
CA ASN A 156 17.32 -13.71 13.01
C ASN A 156 16.54 -14.65 12.11
N ALA A 157 16.16 -15.81 12.65
CA ALA A 157 15.26 -16.73 11.97
C ALA A 157 13.84 -16.50 12.47
N LEU A 158 12.86 -16.55 11.56
CA LEU A 158 11.45 -16.65 11.91
C LEU A 158 11.28 -17.86 12.83
N THR A 159 10.77 -17.73 14.06
CA THR A 159 10.63 -18.84 15.03
C THR A 159 9.26 -18.82 15.71
N GLY A 160 8.93 -19.90 16.44
CA GLY A 160 7.70 -20.02 17.22
C GLY A 160 6.43 -19.76 16.42
N VAL A 161 5.51 -19.01 17.02
CA VAL A 161 4.18 -18.72 16.45
C VAL A 161 4.25 -18.03 15.08
N TYR A 162 5.23 -17.16 14.85
CA TYR A 162 5.38 -16.46 13.58
C TYR A 162 5.79 -17.42 12.46
N ARG A 163 6.73 -18.33 12.72
CA ARG A 163 7.10 -19.38 11.76
C ARG A 163 5.91 -20.29 11.44
N GLU A 164 5.19 -20.73 12.45
CA GLU A 164 4.05 -21.64 12.29
C GLU A 164 2.94 -21.02 11.45
N ARG A 165 2.56 -19.77 11.75
CA ARG A 165 1.53 -19.04 11.00
C ARG A 165 1.94 -18.80 9.55
N TYR A 166 3.16 -18.32 9.34
CA TYR A 166 3.68 -18.06 8.00
C TYR A 166 3.72 -19.32 7.15
N GLN A 167 4.33 -20.40 7.66
CA GLN A 167 4.44 -21.67 6.94
C GLN A 167 3.07 -22.31 6.69
N SER A 168 2.13 -22.17 7.62
CA SER A 168 0.74 -22.62 7.43
C SER A 168 0.09 -21.90 6.26
N CYS A 169 0.23 -20.58 6.18
CA CYS A 169 -0.39 -19.78 5.13
C CYS A 169 0.25 -20.03 3.75
N ILE A 170 1.58 -19.88 3.65
CA ILE A 170 2.26 -19.95 2.35
C ILE A 170 2.18 -21.34 1.70
N LYS A 171 2.05 -22.42 2.52
CA LYS A 171 1.85 -23.80 2.05
C LYS A 171 0.41 -24.11 1.66
N GLN A 172 -0.59 -23.45 2.25
CA GLN A 172 -2.00 -23.72 1.95
C GLN A 172 -2.35 -23.26 0.53
N ASP A 173 -1.75 -22.17 0.06
CA ASP A 173 -1.99 -21.65 -1.28
C ASP A 173 -1.31 -22.48 -2.38
N LEU A 174 -0.17 -23.15 -2.11
CA LEU A 174 0.41 -24.11 -3.04
C LEU A 174 -0.56 -25.25 -3.38
N LYS A 175 -1.47 -25.60 -2.46
CA LYS A 175 -2.50 -26.62 -2.70
C LYS A 175 -3.71 -26.11 -3.49
N LEU A 176 -3.95 -24.79 -3.54
CA LEU A 176 -5.05 -24.19 -4.30
C LEU A 176 -4.68 -23.89 -5.76
N ILE A 177 -3.38 -23.94 -6.10
CA ILE A 177 -2.87 -23.79 -7.47
C ILE A 177 -2.76 -25.16 -8.18
N GLU A 178 -2.77 -26.25 -7.42
CA GLU A 178 -2.70 -27.65 -7.92
C GLU A 178 -4.08 -28.33 -8.08
N THR A 179 -5.18 -27.62 -7.82
CA THR A 179 -6.56 -28.10 -7.98
C THR A 179 -7.32 -27.31 -9.02
#